data_AF-A0A1R4H4G7-F1
#
_entry.id   AF-A0A1R4H4G7-F1
#
_cell.length_a   1.000
_cell.length_b   1.000
_cell.length_c   1.000
_cell.angle_alpha   90.00
_cell.angle_beta   90.00
_cell.angle_gamma   90.00
#
_symmetry.space_group_name_H-M   'P 1'
#
loop_
_entity.id
_entity.type
_entity.pdbx_description
1 polymer ?
#
loop_
_entity_poly.entity_id
_entity_poly.type
_entity_poly.pdbx_seq_one_letter_code
_entity_poly.pdbx_strand_id
1 'polypeptide(L)'
;MKRLHPTTLSPVMTQDFLSDDYSDSDLFLRVRSEKEYKTFTITSINTQTVRDGLNAYFVQHSQDIDLLCSVIFWQKRTIDYQALHTAFLLDSLSEEGFEQEAEKFTVHQKNIPSEKVASIIERLDSLIGIKLDTSDYSDYFQCSQENVMDGLRLLPAQRFAAMLPASSEK
;
A
#
# COMPACT_ATOMS: atom_id res chain seq x y z
N MET A 1 5.65 41.95 -29.09
CA MET A 1 5.99 41.11 -27.92
C MET A 1 4.71 40.61 -27.26
N LYS A 2 4.35 39.34 -27.45
CA LYS A 2 3.18 38.72 -26.78
C LYS A 2 3.61 38.25 -25.38
N ARG A 3 2.94 38.73 -24.34
CA ARG A 3 3.13 38.25 -22.95
C ARG A 3 2.36 36.95 -22.78
N LEU A 4 3.06 35.88 -22.40
CA LEU A 4 2.46 34.60 -22.03
C LEU A 4 2.01 34.68 -20.56
N HIS A 5 0.72 34.49 -20.32
CA HIS A 5 0.14 34.42 -18.98
C HIS A 5 0.37 33.02 -18.38
N PRO A 6 0.72 32.89 -17.09
CA PRO A 6 0.86 31.60 -16.43
C PRO A 6 -0.53 31.00 -16.19
N THR A 7 -0.80 29.83 -16.77
CA THR A 7 -1.98 29.03 -16.51
C THR A 7 -1.84 28.34 -15.15
N THR A 8 -2.71 28.67 -14.20
CA THR A 8 -2.86 28.01 -12.89
C THR A 8 -3.68 26.72 -13.02
N LEU A 9 -3.31 25.84 -13.93
CA LEU A 9 -3.95 24.54 -14.07
C LEU A 9 -3.01 23.47 -13.52
N SER A 10 -3.57 22.51 -12.77
CA SER A 10 -2.93 21.25 -12.39
C SER A 10 -2.08 20.74 -13.56
N PRO A 11 -0.88 20.17 -13.33
CA PRO A 11 -0.02 19.74 -14.42
C PRO A 11 -0.77 18.72 -15.29
N VAL A 12 -1.27 19.17 -16.42
CA VAL A 12 -1.86 18.31 -17.45
C VAL A 12 -0.67 17.77 -18.25
N MET A 13 -0.22 16.58 -17.89
CA MET A 13 0.67 15.80 -18.75
C MET A 13 -0.09 15.48 -20.04
N THR A 14 0.39 15.96 -21.18
CA THR A 14 -0.20 15.64 -22.49
C THR A 14 0.02 14.16 -22.78
N GLN A 15 -0.96 13.48 -23.40
CA GLN A 15 -0.85 12.06 -23.78
C GLN A 15 0.40 11.79 -24.64
N ASP A 16 0.86 12.78 -25.39
CA ASP A 16 2.07 12.72 -26.21
C ASP A 16 3.34 12.46 -25.39
N PHE A 17 3.44 12.96 -24.15
CA PHE A 17 4.60 12.69 -23.26
C PHE A 17 4.71 11.20 -22.88
N LEU A 18 3.60 10.48 -22.93
CA LEU A 18 3.53 9.05 -22.62
C LEU A 18 3.63 8.16 -23.87
N SER A 19 3.78 8.74 -25.06
CA SER A 19 3.91 8.00 -26.32
C SER A 19 5.35 7.47 -26.54
N ASP A 20 5.50 6.44 -27.37
CA ASP A 20 6.72 5.60 -27.43
C ASP A 20 7.90 6.16 -28.24
N ASP A 21 7.79 7.36 -28.84
CA ASP A 21 8.73 7.80 -29.88
C ASP A 21 9.56 9.05 -29.47
N TYR A 22 10.37 8.91 -28.41
CA TYR A 22 11.21 9.99 -27.88
C TYR A 22 12.63 9.55 -27.48
N SER A 23 13.17 8.51 -28.11
CA SER A 23 14.49 7.92 -27.79
C SER A 23 15.67 8.92 -27.86
N ASP A 24 15.48 10.09 -28.47
CA ASP A 24 16.52 11.11 -28.69
C ASP A 24 16.12 12.54 -28.23
N SER A 25 15.15 12.67 -27.32
CA SER A 25 14.65 13.97 -26.86
C SER A 25 15.03 14.32 -25.42
N ASP A 26 15.48 15.56 -25.22
CA ASP A 26 15.86 16.14 -23.94
C ASP A 26 14.74 17.00 -23.33
N LEU A 27 14.43 16.77 -22.05
CA LEU A 27 13.48 17.57 -21.28
C LEU A 27 14.19 18.75 -20.63
N PHE A 28 13.73 19.97 -20.94
CA PHE A 28 14.23 21.19 -20.31
C PHE A 28 13.34 21.60 -19.14
N LEU A 29 13.88 21.51 -17.92
CA LEU A 29 13.21 21.96 -16.70
C LEU A 29 13.69 23.37 -16.33
N ARG A 30 12.73 24.26 -16.06
CA ARG A 30 13.01 25.62 -15.57
C ARG A 30 12.43 25.79 -14.17
N VAL A 31 13.30 25.84 -13.18
CA VAL A 31 12.92 26.16 -11.79
C VAL A 31 12.92 27.68 -11.60
N ARG A 32 11.88 28.22 -10.95
CA ARG A 32 11.80 29.64 -10.57
C ARG A 32 11.49 29.74 -9.08
N SER A 33 12.42 30.28 -8.30
CA SER A 33 12.15 30.70 -6.92
C SER A 33 11.40 32.04 -6.93
N GLU A 34 10.36 32.16 -6.10
CA GLU A 34 9.58 33.39 -5.93
C GLU A 34 10.24 34.40 -4.98
N LYS A 35 11.23 33.97 -4.18
CA LYS A 35 11.92 34.82 -3.22
C LYS A 35 13.30 35.18 -3.76
N GLU A 36 13.35 36.39 -4.34
CA GLU A 36 14.48 37.26 -4.72
C GLU A 36 15.80 36.67 -5.26
N TYR A 37 16.27 37.30 -6.35
CA TYR A 37 17.39 36.95 -7.24
C TYR A 37 17.21 35.62 -8.01
N LYS A 38 16.50 35.76 -9.14
CA LYS A 38 16.22 34.76 -10.17
C LYS A 38 17.42 33.86 -10.49
N THR A 39 17.45 32.68 -9.89
CA THR A 39 18.20 31.56 -10.45
C THR A 39 17.29 30.89 -11.47
N PHE A 40 17.62 31.03 -12.76
CA PHE A 40 17.03 30.22 -13.82
C PHE A 40 18.01 29.11 -14.15
N THR A 41 17.92 27.99 -13.45
CA THR A 41 18.63 26.80 -13.87
C THR A 41 17.79 26.13 -14.95
N ILE A 42 18.34 26.06 -16.16
CA ILE A 42 17.84 25.18 -17.22
C ILE A 42 18.68 23.92 -17.11
N THR A 43 18.06 22.85 -16.63
CA THR A 43 18.70 21.53 -16.62
C THR A 43 18.08 20.72 -17.75
N SER A 44 18.92 20.09 -18.57
CA SER A 44 18.50 19.05 -19.50
C SER A 44 18.55 17.71 -18.78
N ILE A 45 17.45 16.97 -18.82
CA ILE A 45 17.39 15.56 -18.42
C ILE A 45 16.83 14.79 -19.59
N ASN A 46 17.37 13.61 -19.87
CA ASN A 46 16.85 12.73 -20.89
C ASN A 46 15.36 12.42 -20.61
N THR A 47 14.49 12.65 -21.60
CA THR A 47 13.04 12.49 -21.45
C THR A 47 12.66 11.06 -21.01
N GLN A 48 13.39 10.04 -21.47
CA GLN A 48 13.18 8.66 -21.07
C GLN A 48 13.38 8.47 -19.57
N THR A 49 14.40 9.10 -18.97
CA THR A 49 14.64 9.02 -17.52
C THR A 49 13.47 9.58 -16.70
N VAL A 50 12.87 10.69 -17.15
CA VAL A 50 11.71 11.29 -16.48
C VAL A 50 10.47 10.43 -16.67
N ARG A 51 10.25 9.91 -17.89
CA ARG A 51 9.13 9.01 -18.21
C ARG A 51 9.20 7.72 -17.39
N ASP A 52 10.36 7.08 -17.33
CA ASP A 52 10.58 5.86 -16.56
C ASP A 52 10.35 6.10 -15.08
N GLY A 53 10.84 7.23 -14.55
CA GLY A 53 10.57 7.64 -13.17
C GLY A 53 9.09 7.85 -12.86
N LEU A 54 8.36 8.51 -13.76
CA LEU A 54 6.91 8.71 -13.62
C LEU A 54 6.13 7.41 -13.75
N ASN A 55 6.48 6.55 -14.70
CA ASN A 55 5.88 5.23 -14.86
C ASN A 55 6.11 4.37 -13.61
N ALA A 56 7.33 4.34 -13.09
CA ALA A 56 7.64 3.63 -11.85
C ALA A 56 6.83 4.20 -10.67
N TYR A 57 6.68 5.52 -10.57
CA TYR A 57 5.84 6.16 -9.57
C TYR A 57 4.36 5.74 -9.69
N PHE A 58 3.78 5.76 -10.89
CA PHE A 58 2.40 5.35 -11.11
C PHE A 58 2.17 3.86 -10.80
N VAL A 59 3.10 3.00 -11.20
CA VAL A 59 3.05 1.56 -10.89
C VAL A 59 3.08 1.35 -9.38
N GLN A 60 4.01 1.98 -8.67
CA GLN A 60 4.10 1.88 -7.21
C GLN A 60 2.82 2.41 -6.54
N HIS A 61 2.30 3.54 -7.01
CA HIS A 61 1.09 4.14 -6.46
C HIS A 61 -0.14 3.25 -6.66
N SER A 62 -0.26 2.59 -7.83
CA SER A 62 -1.31 1.61 -8.08
C SER A 62 -1.22 0.43 -7.12
N GLN A 63 -0.01 -0.10 -6.91
CA GLN A 63 0.21 -1.20 -5.96
C GLN A 63 -0.15 -0.79 -4.52
N ASP A 64 0.13 0.45 -4.13
CA ASP A 64 -0.26 0.96 -2.81
C ASP A 64 -1.78 1.05 -2.67
N ILE A 65 -2.48 1.53 -3.69
CA ILE A 65 -3.95 1.58 -3.72
C ILE A 65 -4.53 0.16 -3.60
N ASP A 66 -4.00 -0.80 -4.35
CA ASP A 66 -4.45 -2.19 -4.31
C ASP A 66 -4.26 -2.78 -2.91
N LEU A 67 -3.13 -2.49 -2.27
CA LEU A 67 -2.81 -2.92 -0.92
C LEU A 67 -3.71 -2.27 0.15
N LEU A 68 -4.04 -0.98 0.01
CA LEU A 68 -4.99 -0.32 0.89
C LEU A 68 -6.40 -0.89 0.71
N CYS A 69 -6.82 -1.15 -0.53
CA CYS A 69 -8.08 -1.81 -0.83
C CYS A 69 -8.15 -3.20 -0.20
N SER A 70 -7.09 -4.01 -0.25
CA SER A 70 -7.10 -5.33 0.36
C SER A 70 -7.26 -5.29 1.88
N VAL A 71 -6.68 -4.30 2.56
CA VAL A 71 -6.91 -4.08 4.00
C VAL A 71 -8.36 -3.73 4.29
N ILE A 72 -8.98 -2.84 3.49
CA ILE A 72 -10.40 -2.48 3.65
C ILE A 72 -11.30 -3.70 3.50
N PHE A 73 -11.04 -4.55 2.50
CA PHE A 73 -11.81 -5.78 2.31
C PHE A 73 -11.66 -6.75 3.48
N TRP A 74 -10.44 -6.90 4.01
CA TRP A 74 -10.20 -7.72 5.20
C TRP A 74 -10.93 -7.18 6.44
N GLN A 75 -10.86 -5.86 6.69
CA GLN A 75 -11.57 -5.22 7.81
C GLN A 75 -13.08 -5.42 7.68
N LYS A 76 -13.63 -5.20 6.48
CA LYS A 76 -15.04 -5.42 6.20
C LYS A 76 -15.44 -6.87 6.51
N ARG A 77 -14.69 -7.85 6.01
CA ARG A 77 -14.94 -9.27 6.27
C ARG A 77 -14.98 -9.57 7.78
N THR A 78 -14.04 -9.00 8.53
CA THR A 78 -13.95 -9.18 9.99
C THR A 78 -15.18 -8.60 10.70
N ILE A 79 -15.61 -7.39 10.32
CA ILE A 79 -16.81 -6.74 10.85
C ILE A 79 -18.07 -7.53 10.50
N ASP A 80 -18.19 -7.99 9.26
CA ASP A 80 -19.34 -8.76 8.79
C ASP A 80 -19.46 -10.08 9.56
N TYR A 81 -18.35 -10.77 9.84
CA TYR A 81 -18.34 -11.97 10.68
C TYR A 81 -18.73 -11.69 12.13
N GLN A 82 -18.21 -10.60 12.72
CA GLN A 82 -18.57 -10.19 14.07
C GLN A 82 -20.07 -9.85 14.18
N ALA A 83 -20.64 -9.20 13.16
CA ALA A 83 -22.06 -8.93 13.08
C ALA A 83 -22.89 -10.22 12.99
N LEU A 84 -22.47 -11.17 12.15
CA LEU A 84 -23.08 -12.50 12.06
C LEU A 84 -23.06 -13.24 13.41
N HIS A 85 -21.90 -13.27 14.07
CA HIS A 85 -21.74 -13.88 15.37
C HIS A 85 -22.60 -13.20 16.45
N THR A 86 -22.68 -11.87 16.43
CA THR A 86 -23.54 -11.11 17.36
C THR A 86 -25.02 -11.41 17.12
N ALA A 87 -25.46 -11.51 15.87
CA ALA A 87 -26.84 -11.87 15.54
C ALA A 87 -27.20 -13.28 16.05
N PHE A 88 -26.25 -14.22 15.96
CA PHE A 88 -26.41 -15.55 16.55
C PHE A 88 -26.51 -15.50 18.08
N LEU A 89 -25.61 -14.76 18.77
CA LEU A 89 -25.65 -14.62 20.24
C LEU A 89 -26.91 -13.92 20.77
N LEU A 90 -27.56 -13.09 19.95
CA LEU A 90 -28.80 -12.41 20.28
C LEU A 90 -30.06 -13.19 19.86
N ASP A 91 -29.92 -14.49 19.56
CA ASP A 91 -30.97 -15.39 19.09
C ASP A 91 -31.75 -14.84 17.88
N SER A 92 -31.14 -13.92 17.12
CA SER A 92 -31.72 -13.31 15.93
C SER A 92 -31.46 -14.14 14.67
N LEU A 93 -30.62 -15.17 14.79
CA LEU A 93 -30.28 -16.13 13.75
C LEU A 93 -30.26 -17.54 14.36
N SER A 94 -30.81 -18.52 13.65
CA SER A 94 -30.73 -19.93 14.08
C SER A 94 -29.32 -20.47 13.95
N GLU A 95 -29.02 -21.56 14.67
CA GLU A 95 -27.74 -22.28 14.56
C GLU A 95 -27.45 -22.73 13.12
N GLU A 96 -28.42 -23.35 12.45
CA GLU A 96 -28.30 -23.75 11.05
C GLU A 96 -28.06 -22.55 10.11
N GLY A 97 -28.73 -21.42 10.37
CA GLY A 97 -28.52 -20.19 9.60
C GLY A 97 -27.14 -19.56 9.85
N PHE A 98 -26.63 -19.68 11.07
CA PHE A 98 -25.27 -19.26 11.41
C PHE A 98 -24.23 -20.12 10.70
N GLU A 99 -24.35 -21.45 10.75
CA GLU A 99 -23.39 -22.36 10.11
C GLU A 99 -23.29 -22.12 8.61
N GLN A 100 -24.42 -21.98 7.91
CA GLN A 100 -24.48 -21.73 6.47
C GLN A 100 -23.82 -20.39 6.10
N GLU A 101 -24.04 -19.34 6.88
CA GLU A 101 -23.45 -18.02 6.61
C GLU A 101 -21.97 -17.95 7.03
N ALA A 102 -21.59 -18.64 8.12
CA ALA A 102 -20.22 -18.69 8.64
C ALA A 102 -19.25 -19.40 7.67
N GLU A 103 -19.73 -20.35 6.87
CA GLU A 103 -18.92 -21.06 5.89
C GLU A 103 -18.19 -20.09 4.94
N LYS A 104 -18.84 -18.98 4.55
CA LYS A 104 -18.28 -17.94 3.66
C LYS A 104 -17.05 -17.24 4.23
N PHE A 105 -16.88 -17.28 5.55
CA PHE A 105 -15.77 -16.65 6.26
C PHE A 105 -14.63 -17.64 6.56
N THR A 106 -14.83 -18.93 6.28
CA THR A 106 -13.82 -19.95 6.48
C THR A 106 -12.67 -19.75 5.49
N VAL A 107 -11.44 -19.79 6.00
CA VAL A 107 -10.25 -19.67 5.16
C VAL A 107 -9.35 -20.87 5.27
N HIS A 108 -8.77 -21.25 4.13
CA HIS A 108 -7.69 -22.22 4.11
C HIS A 108 -6.38 -21.51 4.37
N GLN A 109 -5.61 -22.07 5.31
CA GLN A 109 -4.30 -21.56 5.66
C GLN A 109 -3.37 -21.61 4.45
N LYS A 110 -2.84 -20.46 4.07
CA LYS A 110 -1.90 -20.28 2.97
C LYS A 110 -0.47 -20.41 3.48
N ASN A 111 0.34 -21.10 2.70
CA ASN A 111 1.78 -21.08 2.88
C ASN A 111 2.35 -19.89 2.09
N ILE A 112 2.69 -18.81 2.77
CA ILE A 112 3.22 -17.58 2.18
C ILE A 112 4.67 -17.43 2.65
N PRO A 113 5.64 -17.19 1.77
CA PRO A 113 7.02 -16.96 2.20
C PRO A 113 7.13 -15.77 3.17
N SER A 114 7.91 -15.93 4.24
CA SER A 114 8.06 -14.94 5.31
C SER A 114 8.65 -13.61 4.79
N GLU A 115 9.47 -13.64 3.75
CA GLU A 115 10.02 -12.44 3.09
C GLU A 115 8.92 -11.61 2.43
N LYS A 116 7.93 -12.28 1.84
CA LYS A 116 6.77 -11.60 1.24
C LYS A 116 5.89 -10.99 2.31
N VAL A 117 5.70 -11.68 3.43
CA VAL A 117 4.99 -11.14 4.59
C VAL A 117 5.71 -9.91 5.13
N ALA A 118 7.03 -9.98 5.32
CA ALA A 118 7.85 -8.86 5.78
C ALA A 118 7.70 -7.62 4.87
N SER A 119 7.86 -7.80 3.56
CA SER A 119 7.74 -6.70 2.58
C SER A 119 6.37 -6.02 2.61
N ILE A 120 5.30 -6.81 2.72
CA ILE A 120 3.93 -6.26 2.78
C ILE A 120 3.69 -5.56 4.12
N ILE A 121 4.15 -6.13 5.25
CA ILE A 121 4.01 -5.51 6.58
C ILE A 121 4.73 -4.17 6.62
N GLU A 122 5.96 -4.10 6.14
CA GLU A 122 6.73 -2.86 6.09
C GLU A 122 6.01 -1.80 5.24
N ARG A 123 5.49 -2.20 4.08
CA ARG A 123 4.75 -1.28 3.23
C ARG A 123 3.44 -0.82 3.89
N LEU A 124 2.68 -1.74 4.47
CA LEU A 124 1.45 -1.43 5.19
C LEU A 124 1.69 -0.46 6.34
N ASP A 125 2.67 -0.73 7.19
CA ASP A 125 3.02 0.16 8.30
C ASP A 125 3.29 1.60 7.84
N SER A 126 3.92 1.78 6.67
CA SER A 126 4.13 3.11 6.08
C SER A 126 2.86 3.78 5.53
N LEU A 127 1.81 3.01 5.24
CA LEU A 127 0.58 3.46 4.59
C LEU A 127 -0.60 3.67 5.54
N ILE A 128 -0.88 2.70 6.42
CA ILE A 128 -2.15 2.67 7.17
C ILE A 128 -2.10 3.39 8.53
N GLY A 129 -0.92 3.65 9.10
CA GLY A 129 -0.77 4.34 10.39
C GLY A 129 -1.47 3.67 11.59
N ILE A 130 -2.06 2.50 11.39
CA ILE A 130 -2.77 1.68 12.38
C ILE A 130 -1.80 0.59 12.86
N LYS A 131 -1.81 0.33 14.17
CA LYS A 131 -1.04 -0.76 14.76
C LYS A 131 -1.88 -2.03 14.69
N LEU A 132 -1.40 -3.00 13.91
CA LEU A 132 -1.94 -4.35 13.85
C LEU A 132 -1.01 -5.28 14.63
N ASP A 133 -1.58 -6.29 15.28
CA ASP A 133 -0.81 -7.30 16.00
C ASP A 133 -0.50 -8.54 15.12
N THR A 134 0.21 -9.52 15.68
CA THR A 134 0.56 -10.75 14.96
C THR A 134 -0.67 -11.58 14.59
N SER A 135 -1.75 -11.51 15.38
CA SER A 135 -3.00 -12.21 15.11
C SER A 135 -3.74 -11.56 13.94
N ASP A 136 -3.84 -10.23 13.92
CA ASP A 136 -4.42 -9.45 12.83
C ASP A 136 -3.71 -9.75 11.51
N TYR A 137 -2.38 -9.70 11.51
CA TYR A 137 -1.60 -10.05 10.31
C TYR A 137 -1.79 -11.51 9.91
N SER A 138 -1.87 -12.44 10.86
CA SER A 138 -2.08 -13.85 10.53
C SER A 138 -3.44 -14.09 9.86
N ASP A 139 -4.50 -13.40 10.31
CA ASP A 139 -5.81 -13.47 9.68
C ASP A 139 -5.83 -12.76 8.31
N TYR A 140 -5.20 -11.58 8.21
CA TYR A 140 -5.08 -10.83 6.97
C TYR A 140 -4.38 -11.65 5.87
N PHE A 141 -3.23 -12.24 6.20
CA PHE A 141 -2.47 -13.10 5.29
C PHE A 141 -3.07 -14.50 5.15
N GLN A 142 -4.00 -14.88 6.03
CA GLN A 142 -4.58 -16.22 6.13
C GLN A 142 -3.47 -17.27 6.32
N CYS A 143 -2.47 -17.00 7.15
CA CYS A 143 -1.32 -17.87 7.40
C CYS A 143 -1.12 -18.11 8.90
N SER A 144 -0.13 -18.91 9.30
CA SER A 144 0.16 -19.08 10.74
C SER A 144 0.74 -17.79 11.33
N GLN A 145 0.48 -17.56 12.62
CA GLN A 145 1.18 -16.52 13.37
C GLN A 145 2.70 -16.72 13.37
N GLU A 146 3.18 -17.97 13.36
CA GLU A 146 4.60 -18.29 13.27
C GLU A 146 5.23 -17.70 12.01
N ASN A 147 4.58 -17.87 10.87
CA ASN A 147 5.06 -17.33 9.60
C ASN A 147 5.07 -15.79 9.57
N VAL A 148 4.11 -15.16 10.25
CA VAL A 148 4.12 -13.70 10.46
C VAL A 148 5.27 -13.27 11.36
N MET A 149 5.51 -13.99 12.46
CA MET A 149 6.63 -13.71 13.36
C MET A 149 7.97 -13.87 12.66
N ASP A 150 8.13 -14.88 11.80
CA ASP A 150 9.31 -15.05 10.95
C ASP A 150 9.49 -13.85 10.02
N GLY A 151 8.42 -13.36 9.39
CA GLY A 151 8.47 -12.15 8.58
C GLY A 151 8.86 -10.91 9.37
N LEU A 152 8.29 -10.71 10.56
CA LEU A 152 8.60 -9.57 11.44
C LEU A 152 10.07 -9.57 11.90
N ARG A 153 10.67 -10.75 12.11
CA ARG A 153 12.10 -10.87 12.47
C ARG A 153 13.05 -10.41 11.36
N LEU A 154 12.60 -10.41 10.10
CA LEU A 154 13.39 -9.93 8.97
C LEU A 154 13.42 -8.40 8.87
N LEU A 155 12.53 -7.70 9.59
CA LEU A 155 12.41 -6.25 9.50
C LEU A 155 13.35 -5.54 10.50
N PRO A 156 14.09 -4.50 10.07
CA PRO A 156 15.12 -3.87 10.89
C PRO A 156 14.58 -2.92 11.97
N ALA A 157 13.31 -2.49 11.88
CA ALA A 157 12.78 -1.46 12.78
C ALA A 157 12.34 -2.03 14.14
N GLN A 158 12.77 -1.41 15.23
CA GLN A 158 12.53 -1.86 16.62
C GLN A 158 11.04 -2.01 16.97
N ARG A 159 10.16 -1.25 16.32
CA ARG A 159 8.70 -1.37 16.49
C ARG A 159 8.14 -2.74 16.09
N PHE A 160 8.75 -3.41 15.10
CA PHE A 160 8.33 -4.76 14.68
C PHE A 160 8.80 -5.80 15.70
N ALA A 161 9.98 -5.61 16.30
CA ALA A 161 10.44 -6.45 17.40
C ALA A 161 9.52 -6.37 18.63
N ALA A 162 8.91 -5.20 18.90
CA ALA A 162 7.95 -5.04 19.99
C ALA A 162 6.62 -5.79 19.76
N MET A 163 6.32 -6.23 18.54
CA MET A 163 5.15 -7.05 18.21
C MET A 163 5.40 -8.54 18.44
N LEU A 164 6.66 -8.95 18.59
CA LEU A 164 7.00 -10.34 18.87
C LEU A 164 6.74 -10.64 20.35
N PRO A 165 6.28 -11.85 20.69
CA PRO A 165 6.19 -12.27 22.08
C PRO A 165 7.58 -12.18 22.74
N ALA A 166 7.62 -11.79 24.01
CA ALA A 166 8.85 -11.80 24.79
C ALA A 166 9.49 -13.18 24.65
N SER A 167 10.76 -13.22 24.23
CA SER A 167 11.52 -14.46 24.12
C SER A 167 11.46 -15.19 25.46
N SER A 168 10.74 -16.31 25.48
CA SER A 168 10.82 -17.24 26.59
C SER A 168 12.21 -17.85 26.50
N GLU A 169 13.12 -17.37 27.37
CA GLU A 169 14.39 -18.03 27.62
C GLU A 169 14.11 -19.51 27.88
N LYS A 170 14.65 -20.38 27.01
CA LYS A 170 14.82 -21.81 27.25
C LYS A 170 16.30 -22.12 27.26
#